data_AF-A0A2V8VAC1-F1
#
_entry.id   AF-A0A2V8VAC1-F1
#
_cell.length_a   1.000
_cell.length_b   1.000
_cell.length_c   1.000
_cell.angle_alpha   90.00
_cell.angle_beta   90.00
_cell.angle_gamma   90.00
#
_symmetry.space_group_name_H-M   'P 1'
#
loop_
_entity.id
_entity.type
_entity.pdbx_description
1 polymer ?
#
loop_
_entity_poly.entity_id
_entity_poly.type
_entity_poly.pdbx_seq_one_letter_code
_entity_poly.pdbx_strand_id
1 'polypeptide(L)'
;TATLVNGTKYYWKVVAKNTAGSTSSAVWSYTTAASGAPSAPASPSPASGATGVSTTPTLAWAASSSATSYDVYFGTSSSPALVKNVTTPSYKTATLVNSTKYYWKVVAKNSVGSASSAVWSYTTATSTTTSGPAAVSVSPSSGTGLYRPFSFVYSDSSGYQYLKGVHAFISNSTATTNACWIYYDVPGKLLWLASNNTLSWSNLALGSATTIQNSQCEITGSGVSVAGSGNNLTLNIPVIFKTSFAGAKNIYMNATGTSGVTSSNVSRGTWTVPTSTTLGAVAVSPSSGSGSSHAFSFVFSDPNGYASLTGVHAVVNSSQSTVNGCWIYYDTAAKLLWLASDDTTSWSSLAVGVNATIKNSRCSINGSGISVSGSGSYLTLTVPITFSSLFAGTRYIYTSATDNGGTPTSFVHSGTWIVP
;
A
#
# COMPACT_ATOMS: atom_id res chain seq x y z
N THR A 1 41.44 55.31 18.01
CA THR A 1 40.60 56.30 17.28
C THR A 1 39.35 56.56 18.11
N ALA A 2 38.98 57.82 18.32
CA ALA A 2 37.74 58.15 19.03
C ALA A 2 36.56 57.97 18.07
N THR A 3 35.54 57.23 18.49
CA THR A 3 34.27 57.13 17.75
C THR A 3 33.53 58.46 17.85
N LEU A 4 33.24 59.08 16.71
CA LEU A 4 32.52 60.34 16.65
C LEU A 4 31.03 60.09 16.42
N VAL A 5 30.19 60.88 17.06
CA VAL A 5 28.73 60.84 16.93
C VAL A 5 28.34 61.58 15.65
N ASN A 6 27.44 61.01 14.86
CA ASN A 6 26.92 61.63 13.63
C ASN A 6 26.14 62.92 13.92
N GLY A 7 26.15 63.88 13.01
CA GLY A 7 25.49 65.18 13.17
C GLY A 7 26.07 66.07 14.28
N THR A 8 27.27 65.74 14.81
CA THR A 8 27.89 66.46 15.93
C THR A 8 29.04 67.32 15.44
N LYS A 9 29.07 68.57 15.90
CA LYS A 9 30.16 69.51 15.60
C LYS A 9 31.32 69.27 16.56
N TYR A 10 32.47 68.91 16.02
CA TYR A 10 33.70 68.68 16.76
C TYR A 10 34.68 69.84 16.56
N TYR A 11 35.36 70.20 17.64
CA TYR A 11 36.38 71.23 17.67
C TYR A 11 37.73 70.59 17.97
N TRP A 12 38.79 71.04 17.30
CA TRP A 12 40.13 70.54 17.50
C TRP A 12 41.18 71.61 17.26
N LYS A 13 42.34 71.47 17.91
CA LYS A 13 43.54 72.27 17.66
C LYS A 13 44.77 71.39 17.78
N VAL A 14 45.86 71.81 17.18
CA VAL A 14 47.16 71.12 17.26
C VAL A 14 48.10 71.96 18.09
N VAL A 15 48.82 71.32 19.02
CA VAL A 15 49.84 72.00 19.83
C VAL A 15 51.20 71.44 19.43
N ALA A 16 52.02 72.27 18.80
CA ALA A 16 53.40 71.94 18.48
C ALA A 16 54.28 72.25 19.69
N LYS A 17 55.16 71.32 20.06
CA LYS A 17 56.06 71.44 21.21
C LYS A 17 57.50 71.13 20.80
N ASN A 18 58.46 71.90 21.32
CA ASN A 18 59.88 71.58 21.29
C ASN A 18 60.51 71.85 22.67
N THR A 19 61.83 71.71 22.78
CA THR A 19 62.57 71.88 24.03
C THR A 19 62.52 73.31 24.60
N ALA A 20 62.17 74.32 23.79
CA ALA A 20 62.08 75.72 24.20
C ALA A 20 60.66 76.17 24.56
N GLY A 21 59.61 75.40 24.23
CA GLY A 21 58.24 75.77 24.55
C GLY A 21 57.18 75.09 23.69
N SER A 22 55.98 75.66 23.68
CA SER A 22 54.84 75.14 22.91
C SER A 22 54.01 76.27 22.31
N THR A 23 53.51 76.07 21.10
CA THR A 23 52.56 76.98 20.45
C THR A 23 51.33 76.20 19.98
N SER A 24 50.15 76.77 20.17
CA SER A 24 48.88 76.20 19.69
C SER A 24 48.52 76.78 18.33
N SER A 25 47.95 75.95 17.46
CA SER A 25 47.21 76.42 16.28
C SER A 25 45.92 77.14 16.68
N ALA A 26 45.26 77.75 15.69
CA ALA A 26 43.84 78.12 15.80
C ALA A 26 42.96 76.89 16.08
N VAL A 27 41.79 77.12 16.67
CA VAL A 27 40.77 76.08 16.86
C VAL A 27 39.98 75.93 15.55
N TRP A 28 40.00 74.73 14.99
CA TRP A 28 39.21 74.36 13.82
C TRP A 28 37.99 73.56 14.24
N SER A 29 36.98 73.50 13.37
CA SER A 29 35.79 72.68 13.59
C SER A 29 35.29 72.04 12.31
N TYR A 30 34.66 70.88 12.44
CA TYR A 30 33.86 70.24 11.40
C TYR A 30 32.63 69.58 12.02
N THR A 31 31.59 69.35 11.21
CA THR A 31 30.38 68.64 11.64
C THR A 31 30.34 67.31 10.92
N THR A 32 30.17 66.21 11.67
CA THR A 32 29.98 64.88 11.07
C THR A 32 28.65 64.83 10.31
N ALA A 33 28.58 64.05 9.23
CA ALA A 33 27.34 63.93 8.45
C ALA A 33 26.17 63.50 9.35
N ALA A 34 24.98 64.08 9.13
CA ALA A 34 23.77 63.67 9.84
C ALA A 34 23.41 62.23 9.46
N SER A 35 22.99 61.43 10.44
CA SER A 35 22.41 60.11 10.18
C SER A 35 21.11 60.31 9.40
N GLY A 36 21.01 59.77 8.19
CA GLY A 36 19.75 59.74 7.45
C GLY A 36 18.69 58.87 8.13
N ALA A 37 17.44 58.96 7.68
CA ALA A 37 16.45 57.94 7.99
C ALA A 37 16.93 56.56 7.48
N PRO A 38 16.52 55.45 8.11
CA PRO A 38 16.98 54.14 7.69
C PRO A 38 16.59 53.82 6.24
N SER A 39 17.37 52.99 5.56
CA SER A 39 16.91 52.38 4.30
C SER A 39 15.80 51.36 4.55
N ALA A 40 14.89 51.19 3.58
CA ALA A 40 13.86 50.16 3.67
C ALA A 40 14.50 48.74 3.77
N PRO A 41 14.03 47.87 4.67
CA PRO A 41 14.51 46.49 4.73
C PRO A 41 14.33 45.76 3.40
N ALA A 42 15.30 44.93 3.04
CA ALA A 42 15.36 44.19 1.77
C ALA A 42 15.84 42.75 1.97
N SER A 43 15.84 41.96 0.89
CA SER A 43 16.34 40.57 0.87
C SER A 43 15.70 39.66 1.93
N PRO A 44 14.36 39.49 1.89
CA PRO A 44 13.65 38.66 2.86
C PRO A 44 14.08 37.20 2.78
N SER A 45 14.21 36.58 3.95
CA SER A 45 14.31 35.14 4.14
C SER A 45 13.26 34.71 5.18
N PRO A 46 12.32 33.80 4.88
CA PRO A 46 12.08 33.16 3.58
C PRO A 46 11.84 34.18 2.44
N ALA A 47 12.27 33.84 1.23
CA ALA A 47 12.09 34.67 0.06
C ALA A 47 10.60 34.95 -0.20
N SER A 48 10.27 36.14 -0.70
CA SER A 48 8.88 36.48 -1.02
C SER A 48 8.34 35.54 -2.10
N GLY A 49 7.20 34.91 -1.83
CA GLY A 49 6.58 33.89 -2.67
C GLY A 49 7.07 32.46 -2.42
N ALA A 50 8.01 32.23 -1.49
CA ALA A 50 8.54 30.89 -1.22
C ALA A 50 7.43 29.92 -0.77
N THR A 51 7.51 28.67 -1.23
CA THR A 51 6.64 27.56 -0.83
C THR A 51 7.47 26.49 -0.14
N GLY A 52 6.84 25.60 0.65
CA GLY A 52 7.58 24.51 1.30
C GLY A 52 8.37 24.94 2.54
N VAL A 53 8.08 26.11 3.10
CA VAL A 53 8.81 26.66 4.25
C VAL A 53 8.45 25.90 5.53
N SER A 54 9.42 25.58 6.40
CA SER A 54 9.15 24.96 7.72
C SER A 54 8.08 25.73 8.52
N THR A 55 7.36 25.06 9.43
CA THR A 55 6.39 25.69 10.34
C THR A 55 7.03 26.44 11.51
N THR A 56 8.34 26.39 11.65
CA THR A 56 9.09 27.21 12.62
C THR A 56 10.17 28.04 11.92
N PRO A 57 9.81 28.90 10.94
CA PRO A 57 10.80 29.67 10.21
C PRO A 57 11.38 30.79 11.09
N THR A 58 12.62 31.17 10.77
CA THR A 58 13.20 32.43 11.24
C THR A 58 13.08 33.43 10.10
N LEU A 59 12.35 34.52 10.32
CA LEU A 59 12.31 35.65 9.40
C LEU A 59 13.63 36.42 9.53
N ALA A 60 14.28 36.72 8.41
CA ALA A 60 15.50 37.50 8.36
C ALA A 60 15.48 38.44 7.16
N TRP A 61 16.19 39.55 7.27
CA TRP A 61 16.31 40.55 6.21
C TRP A 61 17.73 41.14 6.21
N ALA A 62 18.10 41.85 5.15
CA ALA A 62 19.35 42.59 5.12
C ALA A 62 19.28 43.78 6.10
N ALA A 63 20.36 44.01 6.85
CA ALA A 63 20.45 45.14 7.77
C ALA A 63 20.26 46.48 7.03
N SER A 64 19.35 47.30 7.52
CA SER A 64 19.12 48.66 7.01
C SER A 64 20.22 49.60 7.49
N SER A 65 20.73 50.46 6.60
CA SER A 65 21.70 51.48 6.99
C SER A 65 21.10 52.40 8.05
N SER A 66 21.89 52.77 9.06
CA SER A 66 21.48 53.69 10.13
C SER A 66 20.28 53.27 10.97
N ALA A 67 19.77 52.04 10.86
CA ALA A 67 18.69 51.52 11.70
C ALA A 67 19.21 51.12 13.09
N THR A 68 18.44 51.46 14.13
CA THR A 68 18.71 51.04 15.52
C THR A 68 17.70 50.00 16.02
N SER A 69 16.53 49.89 15.39
CA SER A 69 15.52 48.87 15.69
C SER A 69 14.62 48.59 14.49
N TYR A 70 13.81 47.54 14.59
CA TYR A 70 12.89 47.07 13.56
C TYR A 70 11.57 46.65 14.19
N ASP A 71 10.46 47.17 13.66
CA ASP A 71 9.12 46.65 13.95
C ASP A 71 8.77 45.56 12.93
N VAL A 72 8.50 44.35 13.42
CA VAL A 72 8.15 43.17 12.62
C VAL A 72 6.64 42.99 12.65
N TYR A 73 6.03 42.97 11.48
CA TYR A 73 4.62 42.70 11.28
C TYR A 73 4.48 41.32 10.65
N PHE A 74 3.63 40.46 11.21
CA PHE A 74 3.51 39.06 10.77
C PHE A 74 2.08 38.54 10.98
N GLY A 75 1.54 37.78 10.02
CA GLY A 75 0.22 37.15 10.16
C GLY A 75 -0.29 36.49 8.88
N THR A 76 -1.55 36.06 8.86
CA THR A 76 -2.20 35.44 7.69
C THR A 76 -2.92 36.44 6.78
N SER A 77 -2.98 37.72 7.17
CA SER A 77 -3.58 38.81 6.39
C SER A 77 -2.52 39.56 5.59
N SER A 78 -2.86 40.00 4.38
CA SER A 78 -2.01 40.87 3.54
C SER A 78 -1.70 42.24 4.20
N SER A 79 -2.47 42.62 5.22
CA SER A 79 -2.14 43.70 6.15
C SER A 79 -1.79 43.12 7.52
N PRO A 80 -0.56 42.60 7.73
CA PRO A 80 -0.19 41.90 8.96
C PRO A 80 -0.09 42.84 10.16
N ALA A 81 -0.43 42.35 11.35
CA ALA A 81 -0.33 43.09 12.61
C ALA A 81 1.12 43.13 13.13
N LEU A 82 1.43 44.14 13.96
CA LEU A 82 2.71 44.24 14.64
C LEU A 82 2.84 43.10 15.65
N VAL A 83 3.92 42.31 15.56
CA VAL A 83 4.17 41.19 16.47
C VAL A 83 5.34 41.42 17.42
N LYS A 84 6.35 42.20 16.99
CA LYS A 84 7.55 42.43 17.81
C LYS A 84 8.37 43.63 17.35
N ASN A 85 9.02 44.32 18.28
CA ASN A 85 10.18 45.19 18.00
C ASN A 85 11.48 44.44 18.34
N VAL A 86 12.45 44.47 17.44
CA VAL A 86 13.76 43.80 17.56
C VAL A 86 14.91 44.74 17.20
N THR A 87 16.11 44.49 17.72
CA THR A 87 17.32 45.27 17.43
C THR A 87 18.25 44.61 16.40
N THR A 88 18.05 43.32 16.12
CA THR A 88 18.77 42.56 15.10
C THR A 88 17.87 42.32 13.88
N PRO A 89 18.44 42.11 12.68
CA PRO A 89 17.65 41.94 11.46
C PRO A 89 17.07 40.52 11.31
N SER A 90 16.48 40.00 12.39
CA SER A 90 15.95 38.64 12.48
C SER A 90 14.84 38.51 13.53
N TYR A 91 13.87 37.62 13.28
CA TYR A 91 12.78 37.28 14.17
C TYR A 91 12.38 35.82 14.02
N LYS A 92 12.48 35.04 15.10
CA LYS A 92 11.97 33.66 15.16
C LYS A 92 10.47 33.66 15.41
N THR A 93 9.69 33.02 14.54
CA THR A 93 8.23 32.94 14.73
C THR A 93 7.84 31.91 15.79
N ALA A 94 6.58 31.97 16.24
CA ALA A 94 5.94 30.83 16.89
C ALA A 94 5.72 29.68 15.87
N THR A 95 5.32 28.51 16.37
CA THR A 95 4.91 27.39 15.50
C THR A 95 3.69 27.78 14.67
N LEU A 96 3.79 27.61 13.37
CA LEU A 96 2.81 27.98 12.36
C LEU A 96 1.98 26.78 11.89
N VAL A 97 0.87 27.06 11.22
CA VAL A 97 -0.01 26.05 10.63
C VAL A 97 0.55 25.64 9.27
N ASN A 98 0.54 24.33 8.97
CA ASN A 98 0.91 23.79 7.66
C ASN A 98 0.01 24.32 6.53
N SER A 99 0.47 24.20 5.29
CA SER A 99 -0.26 24.60 4.07
C SER A 99 -0.85 26.03 4.13
N THR A 100 -0.29 26.92 4.94
CA THR A 100 -0.85 28.24 5.21
C THR A 100 0.07 29.32 4.66
N LYS A 101 -0.53 30.30 3.97
CA LYS A 101 0.17 31.47 3.48
C LYS A 101 0.26 32.52 4.58
N TYR A 102 1.48 32.97 4.86
CA TYR A 102 1.78 34.03 5.82
C TYR A 102 2.36 35.25 5.10
N TYR A 103 2.03 36.42 5.64
CA TYR A 103 2.45 37.73 5.15
C TYR A 103 3.21 38.45 6.25
N TRP A 104 4.24 39.19 5.84
CA TRP A 104 5.07 39.92 6.78
C TRP A 104 5.73 41.14 6.15
N LYS A 105 6.03 42.13 6.98
CA LYS A 105 6.80 43.31 6.60
C LYS A 105 7.61 43.79 7.79
N VAL A 106 8.64 44.58 7.52
CA VAL A 106 9.51 45.14 8.54
C VAL A 106 9.63 46.64 8.36
N VAL A 107 9.55 47.38 9.46
CA VAL A 107 9.78 48.83 9.48
C VAL A 107 11.06 49.11 10.26
N ALA A 108 12.12 49.53 9.56
CA ALA A 108 13.38 49.96 10.17
C ALA A 108 13.21 51.35 10.79
N LYS A 109 13.77 51.56 11.98
CA LYS A 109 13.63 52.80 12.76
C LYS A 109 14.97 53.28 13.32
N ASN A 110 15.12 54.59 13.39
CA ASN A 110 16.10 55.28 14.23
C ASN A 110 15.50 56.55 14.81
N SER A 111 16.30 57.39 15.48
CA SER A 111 15.84 58.65 16.06
C SER A 111 15.44 59.72 15.03
N VAL A 112 15.82 59.54 13.77
CA VAL A 112 15.59 60.49 12.66
C VAL A 112 14.34 60.13 11.88
N GLY A 113 14.00 58.84 11.77
CA GLY A 113 12.78 58.41 11.09
C GLY A 113 12.66 56.91 10.92
N SER A 114 11.80 56.50 9.98
CA SER A 114 11.50 55.11 9.71
C SER A 114 11.30 54.83 8.22
N ALA A 115 11.63 53.61 7.78
CA ALA A 115 11.35 53.14 6.44
C ALA A 115 10.74 51.73 6.46
N SER A 116 9.66 51.54 5.71
CA SER A 116 8.95 50.26 5.59
C SER A 116 9.46 49.45 4.41
N SER A 117 9.54 48.14 4.57
CA SER A 117 9.65 47.20 3.44
C SER A 117 8.34 47.10 2.67
N ALA A 118 8.40 46.45 1.50
CA ALA A 118 7.22 45.84 0.89
C ALA A 118 6.64 44.73 1.78
N VAL A 119 5.38 44.35 1.55
CA VAL A 119 4.79 43.16 2.16
C VAL A 119 5.29 41.93 1.42
N TRP A 120 6.00 41.06 2.13
CA TRP A 120 6.45 39.77 1.65
C TRP A 120 5.50 38.67 2.09
N SER A 121 5.53 37.53 1.40
CA SER A 121 4.74 36.37 1.80
C SER A 121 5.51 35.07 1.59
N TYR A 122 5.12 34.02 2.29
CA TYR A 122 5.56 32.66 2.01
C TYR A 122 4.44 31.68 2.40
N THR A 123 4.53 30.45 1.90
CA THR A 123 3.60 29.37 2.22
C THR A 123 4.37 28.28 2.96
N THR A 124 3.91 27.92 4.15
CA THR A 124 4.49 26.80 4.90
C THR A 124 4.34 25.50 4.11
N ALA A 125 5.22 24.53 4.38
CA ALA A 125 5.14 23.20 3.81
C ALA A 125 3.74 22.62 3.99
N THR A 126 3.35 21.82 3.00
CA THR A 126 2.15 21.00 3.13
C THR A 126 2.30 20.12 4.36
N SER A 127 1.20 19.92 5.09
CA SER A 127 1.20 18.87 6.10
C SER A 127 1.45 17.56 5.39
N THR A 128 2.66 17.03 5.50
CA THR A 128 2.85 15.58 5.36
C THR A 128 2.10 15.00 6.54
N THR A 129 0.78 14.81 6.42
CA THR A 129 0.20 13.66 7.06
C THR A 129 1.00 12.51 6.48
N THR A 130 1.94 11.97 7.25
CA THR A 130 2.39 10.60 7.06
C THR A 130 1.11 9.78 7.15
N SER A 131 0.39 9.67 6.05
CA SER A 131 -0.68 8.71 5.89
C SER A 131 0.05 7.39 5.99
N GLY A 132 0.12 6.85 7.19
CA GLY A 132 0.84 5.63 7.45
C GLY A 132 0.19 4.45 6.73
N PRO A 133 0.40 3.23 7.21
CA PRO A 133 -0.25 2.09 6.63
C PRO A 133 -1.78 2.28 6.62
N ALA A 134 -2.45 1.80 5.58
CA ALA A 134 -3.89 1.85 5.43
C ALA A 134 -4.43 0.61 4.72
N ALA A 135 -5.62 0.18 5.12
CA ALA A 135 -6.42 -0.77 4.36
C ALA A 135 -7.27 -0.02 3.32
N VAL A 136 -7.02 -0.31 2.04
CA VAL A 136 -7.61 0.43 0.92
C VAL A 136 -8.93 -0.20 0.50
N SER A 137 -8.92 -1.46 0.06
CA SER A 137 -10.10 -2.12 -0.50
C SER A 137 -10.01 -3.64 -0.47
N VAL A 138 -11.15 -4.31 -0.59
CA VAL A 138 -11.24 -5.73 -0.91
C VAL A 138 -12.13 -5.92 -2.15
N SER A 139 -11.73 -6.82 -3.05
CA SER A 139 -12.52 -7.21 -4.21
C SER A 139 -12.70 -8.74 -4.27
N PRO A 140 -13.94 -9.25 -4.41
CA PRO A 140 -15.18 -8.50 -4.39
C PRO A 140 -15.46 -7.96 -2.97
N SER A 141 -16.10 -6.80 -2.87
CA SER A 141 -16.47 -6.21 -1.58
C SER A 141 -17.79 -6.74 -1.02
N SER A 142 -18.53 -7.52 -1.80
CA SER A 142 -19.75 -8.20 -1.37
C SER A 142 -19.96 -9.48 -2.17
N GLY A 143 -20.75 -10.39 -1.63
CA GLY A 143 -21.18 -11.59 -2.34
C GLY A 143 -21.62 -12.70 -1.41
N THR A 144 -21.84 -13.87 -2.00
CA THR A 144 -22.20 -15.09 -1.32
C THR A 144 -21.43 -16.25 -1.91
N GLY A 145 -21.07 -17.21 -1.08
CA GLY A 145 -20.41 -18.43 -1.53
C GLY A 145 -19.50 -19.03 -0.46
N LEU A 146 -19.08 -20.26 -0.70
CA LEU A 146 -18.16 -20.96 0.18
C LEU A 146 -16.73 -20.97 -0.35
N TYR A 147 -16.51 -20.36 -1.51
CA TYR A 147 -15.19 -20.10 -2.06
C TYR A 147 -15.17 -18.73 -2.69
N ARG A 148 -14.08 -17.99 -2.47
CA ARG A 148 -13.80 -16.77 -3.24
C ARG A 148 -12.32 -16.43 -3.23
N PRO A 149 -11.72 -16.09 -4.39
CA PRO A 149 -10.46 -15.36 -4.40
C PRO A 149 -10.75 -13.90 -4.07
N PHE A 150 -10.27 -13.46 -2.92
CA PHE A 150 -10.31 -12.07 -2.50
C PHE A 150 -9.01 -11.37 -2.88
N SER A 151 -9.12 -10.19 -3.45
CA SER A 151 -8.02 -9.27 -3.68
C SER A 151 -8.05 -8.17 -2.62
N PHE A 152 -7.12 -8.21 -1.67
CA PHE A 152 -6.97 -7.24 -0.59
C PHE A 152 -5.90 -6.22 -0.96
N VAL A 153 -6.24 -4.93 -0.92
CA VAL A 153 -5.31 -3.84 -1.23
C VAL A 153 -5.01 -3.04 0.04
N TYR A 154 -3.73 -2.84 0.30
CA TYR A 154 -3.18 -2.05 1.40
C TYR A 154 -2.21 -1.02 0.84
N SER A 155 -1.95 0.05 1.58
CA SER A 155 -1.01 1.09 1.16
C SER A 155 -0.17 1.63 2.31
N ASP A 156 1.03 2.11 2.02
CA ASP A 156 1.79 3.01 2.89
C ASP A 156 2.28 4.20 2.05
N SER A 157 2.15 5.42 2.55
CA SER A 157 2.57 6.63 1.80
C SER A 157 4.07 6.64 1.45
N SER A 158 4.88 5.87 2.17
CA SER A 158 6.32 5.73 1.94
C SER A 158 6.67 4.68 0.87
N GLY A 159 5.69 3.93 0.38
CA GLY A 159 5.88 2.80 -0.53
C GLY A 159 5.46 1.47 0.11
N TYR A 160 4.96 0.53 -0.70
CA TYR A 160 4.42 -0.74 -0.18
C TYR A 160 5.45 -1.57 0.60
N GLN A 161 6.75 -1.38 0.34
CA GLN A 161 7.83 -2.10 1.03
C GLN A 161 7.97 -1.68 2.50
N TYR A 162 7.38 -0.55 2.89
CA TYR A 162 7.35 -0.06 4.27
C TYR A 162 6.20 -0.65 5.10
N LEU A 163 5.39 -1.53 4.52
CA LEU A 163 4.48 -2.36 5.30
C LEU A 163 5.26 -3.47 6.01
N LYS A 164 5.06 -3.59 7.32
CA LYS A 164 5.56 -4.71 8.13
C LYS A 164 4.65 -5.92 8.00
N GLY A 165 3.34 -5.69 7.99
CA GLY A 165 2.37 -6.76 7.86
C GLY A 165 0.95 -6.24 7.73
N VAL A 166 0.09 -7.07 7.14
CA VAL A 166 -1.29 -6.69 6.81
C VAL A 166 -2.25 -7.78 7.27
N HIS A 167 -3.40 -7.39 7.82
CA HIS A 167 -4.41 -8.33 8.27
C HIS A 167 -5.69 -8.20 7.46
N ALA A 168 -6.29 -9.34 7.14
CA ALA A 168 -7.67 -9.47 6.75
C ALA A 168 -8.33 -10.45 7.72
N PHE A 169 -9.38 -10.04 8.42
CA PHE A 169 -10.17 -10.99 9.22
C PHE A 169 -11.64 -10.93 8.82
N ILE A 170 -12.19 -12.12 8.62
CA ILE A 170 -13.57 -12.30 8.20
C ILE A 170 -14.32 -12.89 9.38
N SER A 171 -15.34 -12.19 9.87
CA SER A 171 -16.07 -12.52 11.10
C SER A 171 -17.47 -11.92 11.11
N ASN A 172 -18.37 -12.45 11.93
CA ASN A 172 -19.69 -11.85 12.17
C ASN A 172 -19.64 -10.72 13.23
N SER A 173 -18.49 -10.53 13.88
CA SER A 173 -18.27 -9.52 14.91
C SER A 173 -16.88 -8.90 14.77
N THR A 174 -16.55 -7.93 15.62
CA THR A 174 -15.18 -7.40 15.74
C THR A 174 -14.28 -8.27 16.61
N ALA A 175 -14.79 -9.38 17.18
CA ALA A 175 -13.98 -10.33 17.91
C ALA A 175 -13.06 -11.10 16.96
N THR A 176 -11.82 -11.31 17.39
CA THR A 176 -10.80 -12.06 16.65
C THR A 176 -10.90 -13.57 16.86
N THR A 177 -11.67 -14.02 17.86
CA THR A 177 -11.95 -15.44 18.10
C THR A 177 -12.96 -15.97 17.09
N ASN A 178 -12.84 -17.26 16.75
CA ASN A 178 -13.70 -17.94 15.79
C ASN A 178 -13.85 -17.19 14.45
N ALA A 179 -12.76 -16.59 13.96
CA ALA A 179 -12.70 -15.84 12.72
C ALA A 179 -11.78 -16.52 11.71
N CYS A 180 -12.01 -16.26 10.42
CA CYS A 180 -10.99 -16.48 9.40
C CYS A 180 -10.00 -15.30 9.45
N TRP A 181 -9.04 -15.35 10.37
CA TRP A 181 -8.09 -14.25 10.59
C TRP A 181 -6.75 -14.55 9.93
N ILE A 182 -6.51 -13.81 8.85
CA ILE A 182 -5.36 -13.93 7.97
C ILE A 182 -4.40 -12.77 8.25
N TYR A 183 -3.12 -13.10 8.32
CA TYR A 183 -2.02 -12.15 8.42
C TYR A 183 -0.98 -12.45 7.34
N TYR A 184 -0.56 -11.44 6.59
CA TYR A 184 0.58 -11.56 5.69
C TYR A 184 1.77 -10.79 6.23
N ASP A 185 2.86 -11.52 6.47
CA ASP A 185 4.16 -10.99 6.86
C ASP A 185 4.90 -10.50 5.61
N VAL A 186 5.03 -9.19 5.45
CA VAL A 186 5.57 -8.60 4.22
C VAL A 186 7.07 -8.88 4.08
N PRO A 187 7.93 -8.65 5.10
CA PRO A 187 9.33 -9.06 5.06
C PRO A 187 9.54 -10.58 4.98
N GLY A 188 8.76 -11.35 5.76
CA GLY A 188 8.91 -12.80 5.82
C GLY A 188 8.33 -13.55 4.61
N LYS A 189 7.47 -12.90 3.82
CA LYS A 189 6.75 -13.47 2.68
C LYS A 189 5.96 -14.75 3.03
N LEU A 190 5.42 -14.78 4.24
CA LEU A 190 4.62 -15.88 4.76
C LEU A 190 3.19 -15.41 5.01
N LEU A 191 2.23 -16.26 4.62
CA LEU A 191 0.83 -16.08 4.98
C LEU A 191 0.51 -16.91 6.21
N TRP A 192 -0.11 -16.30 7.20
CA TRP A 192 -0.48 -16.91 8.47
C TRP A 192 -1.99 -16.91 8.65
N LEU A 193 -2.51 -17.97 9.27
CA LEU A 193 -3.90 -18.13 9.68
C LEU A 193 -3.97 -18.41 11.18
N ALA A 194 -4.80 -17.65 11.90
CA ALA A 194 -4.98 -17.82 13.35
C ALA A 194 -5.82 -19.06 13.68
N SER A 195 -5.51 -19.69 14.81
CA SER A 195 -6.37 -20.72 15.40
C SER A 195 -7.66 -20.12 15.98
N ASN A 196 -8.65 -20.97 16.25
CA ASN A 196 -9.98 -20.54 16.72
C ASN A 196 -9.94 -19.65 17.98
N ASN A 197 -8.98 -19.91 18.87
CA ASN A 197 -8.79 -19.17 20.12
C ASN A 197 -7.70 -18.08 20.02
N THR A 198 -7.10 -17.88 18.85
CA THR A 198 -6.04 -16.89 18.55
C THR A 198 -4.73 -17.08 19.32
N LEU A 199 -4.54 -18.19 20.04
CA LEU A 199 -3.32 -18.46 20.81
C LEU A 199 -2.19 -19.04 19.96
N SER A 200 -2.48 -19.51 18.75
CA SER A 200 -1.52 -20.11 17.85
C SER A 200 -1.81 -19.73 16.40
N TRP A 201 -0.78 -19.84 15.55
CA TRP A 201 -0.87 -19.52 14.13
C TRP A 201 -0.20 -20.61 13.31
N SER A 202 -0.78 -20.90 12.14
CA SER A 202 -0.18 -21.76 11.13
C SER A 202 0.20 -20.90 9.92
N ASN A 203 1.28 -21.25 9.21
CA ASN A 203 1.72 -20.50 8.03
C ASN A 203 1.96 -21.36 6.80
N LEU A 204 2.01 -20.68 5.67
CA LEU A 204 2.42 -21.22 4.37
C LEU A 204 3.28 -20.21 3.62
N ALA A 205 4.09 -20.73 2.70
CA ALA A 205 4.79 -19.94 1.69
C ALA A 205 3.90 -19.74 0.46
N LEU A 206 3.97 -18.56 -0.16
CA LEU A 206 3.20 -18.25 -1.37
C LEU A 206 3.64 -19.16 -2.52
N GLY A 207 2.68 -19.70 -3.27
CA GLY A 207 2.91 -20.66 -4.34
C GLY A 207 3.16 -22.11 -3.87
N SER A 208 3.24 -22.38 -2.56
CA SER A 208 3.46 -23.75 -2.07
C SER A 208 2.19 -24.60 -2.13
N ALA A 209 2.34 -25.93 -2.20
CA ALA A 209 1.21 -26.86 -2.10
C ALA A 209 0.64 -26.99 -0.67
N THR A 210 1.19 -26.26 0.30
CA THR A 210 0.78 -26.31 1.71
C THR A 210 -0.61 -25.72 1.89
N THR A 211 -1.42 -26.36 2.73
CA THR A 211 -2.75 -25.89 3.12
C THR A 211 -2.79 -25.61 4.62
N ILE A 212 -3.34 -24.46 4.99
CA ILE A 212 -3.62 -24.07 6.39
C ILE A 212 -5.12 -23.89 6.58
N GLN A 213 -5.63 -24.24 7.76
CA GLN A 213 -7.06 -24.19 8.05
C GLN A 213 -7.36 -24.00 9.55
N ASN A 214 -8.53 -23.45 9.84
CA ASN A 214 -9.16 -23.46 11.17
C ASN A 214 -10.63 -23.92 11.03
N SER A 215 -11.47 -23.72 12.05
CA SER A 215 -12.88 -24.15 11.97
C SER A 215 -13.76 -23.25 11.08
N GLN A 216 -13.22 -22.14 10.57
CA GLN A 216 -13.95 -21.16 9.74
C GLN A 216 -13.55 -21.21 8.27
N CYS A 217 -12.26 -21.34 7.98
CA CYS A 217 -11.77 -21.29 6.61
C CYS A 217 -10.50 -22.11 6.38
N GLU A 218 -10.19 -22.27 5.10
CA GLU A 218 -9.03 -22.96 4.56
C GLU A 218 -8.41 -22.17 3.41
N ILE A 219 -7.08 -22.20 3.34
CA ILE A 219 -6.27 -21.51 2.34
C ILE A 219 -5.13 -22.42 1.90
N THR A 220 -4.94 -22.55 0.59
CA THR A 220 -3.83 -23.29 -0.02
C THR A 220 -2.86 -22.33 -0.71
N GLY A 221 -1.56 -22.49 -0.46
CA GLY A 221 -0.53 -21.55 -0.88
C GLY A 221 -0.40 -21.37 -2.39
N SER A 222 -0.74 -22.40 -3.18
CA SER A 222 -0.59 -22.43 -4.64
C SER A 222 -1.43 -21.38 -5.35
N GLY A 223 -2.52 -20.93 -4.74
CA GLY A 223 -3.36 -19.86 -5.28
C GLY A 223 -3.12 -18.48 -4.65
N VAL A 224 -2.24 -18.38 -3.64
CA VAL A 224 -1.94 -17.11 -2.98
C VAL A 224 -0.87 -16.37 -3.78
N SER A 225 -1.13 -15.10 -4.09
CA SER A 225 -0.18 -14.23 -4.78
C SER A 225 -0.14 -12.84 -4.17
N VAL A 226 1.01 -12.17 -4.32
CA VAL A 226 1.23 -10.81 -3.85
C VAL A 226 1.88 -9.99 -4.96
N ALA A 227 1.45 -8.74 -5.12
CA ALA A 227 2.03 -7.78 -6.04
C ALA A 227 2.14 -6.42 -5.35
N GLY A 228 3.28 -5.76 -5.52
CA GLY A 228 3.49 -4.39 -5.05
C GLY A 228 3.63 -3.42 -6.21
N SER A 229 3.01 -2.25 -6.13
CA SER A 229 3.13 -1.18 -7.12
C SER A 229 2.99 0.19 -6.47
N GLY A 230 4.05 1.01 -6.56
CA GLY A 230 4.13 2.30 -5.89
C GLY A 230 3.88 2.17 -4.38
N ASN A 231 2.79 2.75 -3.92
CA ASN A 231 2.39 2.73 -2.51
C ASN A 231 1.58 1.49 -2.12
N ASN A 232 1.08 0.73 -3.09
CA ASN A 232 0.07 -0.30 -2.86
C ASN A 232 0.65 -1.71 -2.86
N LEU A 233 0.21 -2.51 -1.88
CA LEU A 233 0.37 -3.96 -1.84
C LEU A 233 -0.99 -4.60 -2.12
N THR A 234 -1.03 -5.48 -3.12
CA THR A 234 -2.21 -6.28 -3.48
C THR A 234 -1.94 -7.74 -3.14
N LEU A 235 -2.77 -8.31 -2.28
CA LEU A 235 -2.69 -9.69 -1.82
C LEU A 235 -3.93 -10.44 -2.29
N ASN A 236 -3.75 -11.43 -3.17
CA ASN A 236 -4.85 -12.26 -3.65
C ASN A 236 -4.84 -13.60 -2.90
N ILE A 237 -5.97 -13.92 -2.27
CA ILE A 237 -6.12 -15.11 -1.43
C ILE A 237 -7.40 -15.85 -1.81
N PRO A 238 -7.30 -17.07 -2.35
CA PRO A 238 -8.41 -18.00 -2.44
C PRO A 238 -8.77 -18.49 -1.04
N VAL A 239 -9.97 -18.12 -0.58
CA VAL A 239 -10.49 -18.53 0.72
C VAL A 239 -11.63 -19.52 0.48
N ILE A 240 -11.51 -20.70 1.09
CA ILE A 240 -12.61 -21.67 1.21
C ILE A 240 -13.21 -21.49 2.61
N PHE A 241 -14.51 -21.21 2.71
CA PHE A 241 -15.25 -21.14 3.96
C PHE A 241 -15.91 -22.47 4.29
N LYS A 242 -15.93 -22.81 5.57
CA LYS A 242 -16.63 -23.99 6.09
C LYS A 242 -18.10 -23.66 6.33
N THR A 243 -19.00 -24.59 6.07
CA THR A 243 -20.46 -24.41 6.30
C THR A 243 -20.80 -24.17 7.78
N SER A 244 -19.98 -24.64 8.71
CA SER A 244 -20.06 -24.28 10.14
C SER A 244 -19.89 -22.79 10.41
N PHE A 245 -19.32 -22.04 9.46
CA PHE A 245 -19.13 -20.60 9.50
C PHE A 245 -20.24 -19.82 8.77
N ALA A 246 -21.40 -20.44 8.53
CA ALA A 246 -22.50 -19.86 7.78
C ALA A 246 -23.02 -18.52 8.34
N GLY A 247 -23.75 -17.79 7.48
CA GLY A 247 -24.34 -16.49 7.75
C GLY A 247 -23.48 -15.32 7.28
N ALA A 248 -24.02 -14.10 7.45
CA ALA A 248 -23.35 -12.88 7.05
C ALA A 248 -22.05 -12.65 7.84
N LYS A 249 -20.99 -12.25 7.14
CA LYS A 249 -19.69 -11.86 7.67
C LYS A 249 -19.31 -10.48 7.17
N ASN A 250 -18.55 -9.77 8.00
CA ASN A 250 -17.83 -8.57 7.64
C ASN A 250 -16.37 -8.92 7.34
N ILE A 251 -15.78 -8.21 6.39
CA ILE A 251 -14.38 -8.30 6.03
C ILE A 251 -13.70 -7.06 6.58
N TYR A 252 -12.94 -7.26 7.65
CA TYR A 252 -12.19 -6.20 8.30
C TYR A 252 -10.72 -6.28 7.91
N MET A 253 -10.11 -5.12 7.77
CA MET A 253 -8.74 -4.99 7.31
C MET A 253 -7.99 -3.93 8.12
N ASN A 254 -6.71 -4.19 8.38
CA ASN A 254 -5.77 -3.16 8.82
C ASN A 254 -4.36 -3.46 8.30
N ALA A 255 -3.48 -2.47 8.42
CA ALA A 255 -2.09 -2.58 8.00
C ALA A 255 -1.16 -1.99 9.07
N THR A 256 0.02 -2.58 9.21
CA THR A 256 1.07 -2.12 10.12
C THR A 256 2.32 -1.79 9.32
N GLY A 257 2.88 -0.61 9.56
CA GLY A 257 4.10 -0.13 8.91
C GLY A 257 5.36 -0.57 9.66
N THR A 258 6.52 -0.44 9.04
CA THR A 258 7.83 -0.72 9.66
C THR A 258 8.15 0.21 10.82
N SER A 259 7.52 1.38 10.88
CA SER A 259 7.55 2.31 12.02
C SER A 259 6.78 1.83 13.26
N GLY A 260 6.03 0.71 13.15
CA GLY A 260 5.19 0.17 14.22
C GLY A 260 3.80 0.81 14.34
N VAL A 261 3.49 1.81 13.52
CA VAL A 261 2.14 2.39 13.44
C VAL A 261 1.20 1.36 12.80
N THR A 262 0.01 1.18 13.38
CA THR A 262 -1.05 0.32 12.84
C THR A 262 -2.28 1.16 12.51
N SER A 263 -2.85 0.94 11.31
CA SER A 263 -4.08 1.58 10.90
C SER A 263 -5.26 1.10 11.76
N SER A 264 -6.30 1.93 11.90
CA SER A 264 -7.55 1.46 12.49
C SER A 264 -8.09 0.25 11.73
N ASN A 265 -8.76 -0.64 12.46
CA ASN A 265 -9.44 -1.76 11.86
C ASN A 265 -10.74 -1.29 11.19
N VAL A 266 -10.85 -1.51 9.89
CA VAL A 266 -11.94 -0.94 9.07
C VAL A 266 -12.66 -2.03 8.29
N SER A 267 -13.99 -1.97 8.27
CA SER A 267 -14.79 -2.84 7.39
C SER A 267 -14.64 -2.36 5.95
N ARG A 268 -14.31 -3.28 5.04
CA ARG A 268 -14.11 -3.02 3.61
C ARG A 268 -15.02 -3.85 2.71
N GLY A 269 -15.71 -4.83 3.28
CA GLY A 269 -16.64 -5.66 2.55
C GLY A 269 -17.48 -6.54 3.44
N THR A 270 -18.41 -7.25 2.82
CA THR A 270 -19.25 -8.26 3.45
C THR A 270 -19.20 -9.54 2.64
N TRP A 271 -19.47 -10.67 3.28
CA TRP A 271 -19.58 -11.94 2.58
C TRP A 271 -20.58 -12.83 3.27
N THR A 272 -21.52 -13.40 2.53
CA THR A 272 -22.47 -14.36 3.08
C THR A 272 -21.94 -15.76 2.86
N VAL A 273 -21.72 -16.49 3.94
CA VAL A 273 -21.31 -17.90 3.89
C VAL A 273 -22.59 -18.75 3.89
N PRO A 274 -22.87 -19.52 2.83
CA PRO A 274 -24.02 -20.43 2.76
C PRO A 274 -24.04 -21.47 3.89
N THR A 275 -25.24 -21.91 4.28
CA THR A 275 -25.46 -22.98 5.28
C THR A 275 -25.24 -24.38 4.73
N SER A 276 -25.26 -24.53 3.41
CA SER A 276 -25.10 -25.81 2.73
C SER A 276 -24.29 -25.63 1.45
N THR A 277 -23.71 -26.73 0.97
CA THR A 277 -23.11 -26.83 -0.37
C THR A 277 -24.10 -27.47 -1.33
N THR A 278 -23.80 -27.39 -2.63
CA THR A 278 -24.47 -28.19 -3.67
C THR A 278 -23.40 -29.04 -4.36
N LEU A 279 -23.82 -30.14 -4.99
CA LEU A 279 -22.91 -30.93 -5.82
C LEU A 279 -22.46 -30.08 -7.02
N GLY A 280 -21.17 -30.07 -7.32
CA GLY A 280 -20.65 -29.47 -8.55
C GLY A 280 -19.31 -28.78 -8.39
N ALA A 281 -18.93 -28.07 -9.45
CA ALA A 281 -17.74 -27.27 -9.44
C ALA A 281 -17.94 -25.95 -8.69
N VAL A 282 -16.91 -25.59 -7.93
CA VAL A 282 -16.89 -24.41 -7.06
C VAL A 282 -16.01 -23.35 -7.69
N ALA A 283 -14.80 -23.73 -8.15
CA ALA A 283 -13.85 -22.78 -8.71
C ALA A 283 -12.65 -23.41 -9.43
N VAL A 284 -11.91 -22.55 -10.12
CA VAL A 284 -10.54 -22.80 -10.58
C VAL A 284 -9.63 -21.61 -10.23
N SER A 285 -8.39 -21.89 -9.84
CA SER A 285 -7.36 -20.88 -9.59
C SER A 285 -6.04 -21.25 -10.30
N PRO A 286 -5.41 -20.33 -11.06
CA PRO A 286 -5.95 -19.04 -11.45
C PRO A 286 -7.16 -19.20 -12.38
N SER A 287 -8.18 -18.35 -12.22
CA SER A 287 -9.34 -18.31 -13.12
C SER A 287 -9.09 -17.49 -14.38
N SER A 288 -7.99 -16.74 -14.43
CA SER A 288 -7.53 -16.05 -15.63
C SER A 288 -6.02 -15.87 -15.67
N GLY A 289 -5.44 -15.84 -16.87
CA GLY A 289 -4.01 -15.54 -17.05
C GLY A 289 -3.50 -15.95 -18.43
N SER A 290 -2.18 -15.99 -18.56
CA SER A 290 -1.49 -16.39 -19.79
C SER A 290 -0.23 -17.19 -19.50
N GLY A 291 0.08 -18.17 -20.35
CA GLY A 291 1.33 -18.93 -20.27
C GLY A 291 1.24 -20.31 -20.90
N SER A 292 2.39 -20.88 -21.25
CA SER A 292 2.49 -22.24 -21.82
C SER A 292 2.41 -23.34 -20.75
N SER A 293 2.53 -23.01 -19.47
CA SER A 293 2.38 -23.95 -18.36
C SER A 293 1.93 -23.24 -17.08
N HIS A 294 1.04 -23.89 -16.31
CA HIS A 294 0.65 -23.44 -14.98
C HIS A 294 0.07 -24.57 -14.14
N ALA A 295 0.14 -24.45 -12.82
CA ALA A 295 -0.59 -25.32 -11.90
C ALA A 295 -1.98 -24.76 -11.63
N PHE A 296 -3.02 -25.48 -12.05
CA PHE A 296 -4.41 -25.10 -11.84
C PHE A 296 -4.97 -25.86 -10.64
N SER A 297 -5.57 -25.13 -9.71
CA SER A 297 -6.29 -25.67 -8.55
C SER A 297 -7.79 -25.63 -8.83
N PHE A 298 -8.40 -26.80 -9.00
CA PHE A 298 -9.83 -26.98 -9.21
C PHE A 298 -10.49 -27.36 -7.88
N VAL A 299 -11.59 -26.68 -7.53
CA VAL A 299 -12.34 -26.93 -6.30
C VAL A 299 -13.73 -27.43 -6.66
N PHE A 300 -14.14 -28.52 -6.03
CA PHE A 300 -15.44 -29.17 -6.20
C PHE A 300 -16.11 -29.34 -4.85
N SER A 301 -17.44 -29.41 -4.83
CA SER A 301 -18.20 -29.65 -3.60
C SER A 301 -19.24 -30.73 -3.73
N ASP A 302 -19.55 -31.35 -2.60
CA ASP A 302 -20.64 -32.30 -2.41
C ASP A 302 -21.32 -32.04 -1.04
N PRO A 303 -22.67 -31.99 -0.97
CA PRO A 303 -23.41 -31.83 0.29
C PRO A 303 -23.09 -32.90 1.34
N ASN A 304 -22.74 -34.11 0.91
CA ASN A 304 -22.48 -35.27 1.76
C ASN A 304 -21.00 -35.37 2.20
N GLY A 305 -20.14 -34.45 1.73
CA GLY A 305 -18.72 -34.45 2.05
C GLY A 305 -17.86 -34.75 0.83
N TYR A 306 -16.62 -34.25 0.83
CA TYR A 306 -15.71 -34.41 -0.32
C TYR A 306 -15.44 -35.88 -0.68
N ALA A 307 -15.52 -36.77 0.30
CA ALA A 307 -15.31 -38.20 0.13
C ALA A 307 -16.48 -38.91 -0.61
N SER A 308 -17.62 -38.23 -0.76
CA SER A 308 -18.76 -38.73 -1.55
C SER A 308 -18.62 -38.47 -3.04
N LEU A 309 -17.69 -37.59 -3.45
CA LEU A 309 -17.32 -37.42 -4.85
C LEU A 309 -16.66 -38.70 -5.38
N THR A 310 -17.15 -39.21 -6.49
CA THR A 310 -16.61 -40.38 -7.21
C THR A 310 -15.65 -39.96 -8.31
N GLY A 311 -15.83 -38.76 -8.85
CA GLY A 311 -14.98 -38.26 -9.90
C GLY A 311 -15.20 -36.80 -10.22
N VAL A 312 -14.14 -36.13 -10.68
CA VAL A 312 -14.19 -34.71 -11.05
C VAL A 312 -13.51 -34.47 -12.38
N HIS A 313 -14.10 -33.60 -13.20
CA HIS A 313 -13.66 -33.29 -14.55
C HIS A 313 -13.19 -31.85 -14.68
N ALA A 314 -12.14 -31.65 -15.47
CA ALA A 314 -11.73 -30.35 -15.96
C ALA A 314 -11.43 -30.43 -17.47
N VAL A 315 -11.99 -29.51 -18.25
CA VAL A 315 -11.79 -29.41 -19.69
C VAL A 315 -11.24 -28.03 -20.01
N VAL A 316 -10.05 -27.96 -20.59
CA VAL A 316 -9.52 -26.71 -21.15
C VAL A 316 -9.65 -26.78 -22.67
N ASN A 317 -10.45 -25.90 -23.26
CA ASN A 317 -10.71 -25.90 -24.70
C ASN A 317 -11.20 -24.54 -25.23
N SER A 318 -11.29 -24.35 -26.54
CA SER A 318 -11.80 -23.12 -27.18
C SER A 318 -13.33 -22.99 -27.14
N SER A 319 -14.03 -24.05 -26.76
CA SER A 319 -15.49 -24.12 -26.61
C SER A 319 -15.85 -25.15 -25.54
N GLN A 320 -17.12 -25.25 -25.16
CA GLN A 320 -17.62 -26.28 -24.24
C GLN A 320 -17.71 -27.65 -24.94
N SER A 321 -16.56 -28.18 -25.35
CA SER A 321 -16.39 -29.47 -26.03
C SER A 321 -15.21 -30.22 -25.42
N THR A 322 -15.33 -31.54 -25.32
CA THR A 322 -14.25 -32.43 -24.85
C THR A 322 -13.29 -32.83 -25.98
N VAL A 323 -13.75 -32.75 -27.24
CA VAL A 323 -12.97 -33.12 -28.43
C VAL A 323 -11.89 -32.06 -28.69
N ASN A 324 -10.69 -32.50 -29.04
CA ASN A 324 -9.49 -31.68 -29.25
C ASN A 324 -9.18 -30.78 -28.04
N GLY A 325 -9.55 -31.20 -26.84
CA GLY A 325 -9.32 -30.47 -25.59
C GLY A 325 -8.24 -31.10 -24.71
N CYS A 326 -7.86 -30.37 -23.67
CA CYS A 326 -7.19 -30.95 -22.51
C CYS A 326 -8.28 -31.41 -21.53
N TRP A 327 -8.79 -32.64 -21.70
CA TRP A 327 -9.84 -33.19 -20.85
C TRP A 327 -9.26 -34.12 -19.79
N ILE A 328 -9.33 -33.66 -18.55
CA ILE A 328 -8.81 -34.32 -17.37
C ILE A 328 -9.98 -34.88 -16.56
N TYR A 329 -9.80 -36.09 -16.03
CA TYR A 329 -10.70 -36.73 -15.08
C TYR A 329 -9.88 -37.24 -13.89
N TYR A 330 -10.27 -36.89 -12.67
CA TYR A 330 -9.69 -37.48 -11.47
C TYR A 330 -10.69 -38.45 -10.86
N ASP A 331 -10.27 -39.71 -10.77
CA ASP A 331 -10.99 -40.79 -10.10
C ASP A 331 -10.59 -40.79 -8.62
N THR A 332 -11.54 -40.47 -7.74
CA THR A 332 -11.28 -40.33 -6.31
C THR A 332 -11.06 -41.69 -5.63
N ALA A 333 -11.69 -42.75 -6.13
CA ALA A 333 -11.60 -44.10 -5.60
C ALA A 333 -10.27 -44.75 -5.98
N ALA A 334 -9.91 -44.68 -7.26
CA ALA A 334 -8.64 -45.22 -7.77
C ALA A 334 -7.44 -44.31 -7.47
N LYS A 335 -7.68 -43.04 -7.13
CA LYS A 335 -6.66 -41.98 -6.97
C LYS A 335 -5.79 -41.81 -8.22
N LEU A 336 -6.40 -41.99 -9.38
CA LEU A 336 -5.78 -41.86 -10.69
C LEU A 336 -6.27 -40.59 -11.38
N LEU A 337 -5.33 -39.88 -12.02
CA LEU A 337 -5.64 -38.79 -12.93
C LEU A 337 -5.55 -39.29 -14.37
N TRP A 338 -6.64 -39.14 -15.10
CA TRP A 338 -6.83 -39.56 -16.48
C TRP A 338 -6.81 -38.34 -17.42
N LEU A 339 -6.23 -38.52 -18.60
CA LEU A 339 -6.23 -37.57 -19.71
C LEU A 339 -6.80 -38.26 -20.96
N ALA A 340 -7.81 -37.65 -21.58
CA ALA A 340 -8.42 -38.17 -22.79
C ALA A 340 -7.53 -37.97 -24.03
N SER A 341 -7.64 -38.88 -25.01
CA SER A 341 -7.16 -38.66 -26.36
C SER A 341 -7.91 -37.52 -27.06
N ASP A 342 -7.35 -37.00 -28.15
CA ASP A 342 -7.92 -35.84 -28.85
C ASP A 342 -9.31 -36.10 -29.43
N ASP A 343 -9.61 -37.34 -29.80
CA ASP A 343 -10.91 -37.81 -30.29
C ASP A 343 -11.82 -38.31 -29.15
N THR A 344 -11.35 -38.29 -27.91
CA THR A 344 -12.06 -38.71 -26.69
C THR A 344 -12.45 -40.19 -26.63
N THR A 345 -11.86 -41.04 -27.47
CA THR A 345 -12.17 -42.48 -27.53
C THR A 345 -11.31 -43.34 -26.61
N SER A 346 -10.17 -42.82 -26.15
CA SER A 346 -9.23 -43.52 -25.28
C SER A 346 -8.72 -42.61 -24.17
N TRP A 347 -8.16 -43.22 -23.12
CA TRP A 347 -7.67 -42.51 -21.94
C TRP A 347 -6.31 -43.03 -21.51
N SER A 348 -5.46 -42.12 -21.03
CA SER A 348 -4.19 -42.44 -20.36
C SER A 348 -4.25 -41.99 -18.90
N SER A 349 -3.74 -42.79 -17.97
CA SER A 349 -3.75 -42.46 -16.54
C SER A 349 -2.38 -42.44 -15.91
N LEU A 350 -2.25 -41.68 -14.82
CA LEU A 350 -1.14 -41.81 -13.86
C LEU A 350 -1.66 -41.68 -12.42
N ALA A 351 -0.88 -42.18 -11.46
CA ALA A 351 -1.16 -41.99 -10.04
C ALA A 351 -0.67 -40.61 -9.56
N VAL A 352 -1.36 -40.01 -8.61
CA VAL A 352 -0.95 -38.73 -8.01
C VAL A 352 0.41 -38.87 -7.31
N GLY A 353 1.33 -37.93 -7.56
CA GLY A 353 2.66 -37.87 -6.94
C GLY A 353 3.76 -38.67 -7.64
N VAL A 354 3.46 -39.42 -8.71
CA VAL A 354 4.49 -40.19 -9.44
C VAL A 354 5.19 -39.34 -10.49
N ASN A 355 6.50 -39.54 -10.67
CA ASN A 355 7.26 -38.87 -11.73
C ASN A 355 7.05 -39.53 -13.10
N ALA A 356 5.81 -39.46 -13.60
CA ALA A 356 5.42 -39.89 -14.94
C ALA A 356 4.64 -38.77 -15.64
N THR A 357 4.59 -38.79 -16.96
CA THR A 357 3.88 -37.79 -17.76
C THR A 357 2.90 -38.46 -18.71
N ILE A 358 1.65 -38.00 -18.70
CA ILE A 358 0.64 -38.32 -19.72
C ILE A 358 0.44 -37.10 -20.63
N LYS A 359 0.14 -37.31 -21.92
CA LYS A 359 -0.04 -36.24 -22.90
C LYS A 359 -0.97 -36.63 -24.04
N ASN A 360 -1.64 -35.63 -24.62
CA ASN A 360 -2.27 -35.67 -25.94
C ASN A 360 -1.66 -34.57 -26.83
N SER A 361 -2.26 -34.22 -27.98
CA SER A 361 -1.67 -33.18 -28.85
C SER A 361 -1.83 -31.75 -28.30
N ARG A 362 -2.65 -31.56 -27.26
CA ARG A 362 -3.05 -30.26 -26.70
C ARG A 362 -2.34 -29.94 -25.39
N CYS A 363 -2.15 -30.93 -24.54
CA CYS A 363 -1.51 -30.73 -23.24
C CYS A 363 -0.74 -31.96 -22.74
N SER A 364 0.12 -31.72 -21.76
CA SER A 364 0.83 -32.75 -20.99
C SER A 364 0.78 -32.45 -19.50
N ILE A 365 0.71 -33.49 -18.69
CA ILE A 365 0.57 -33.41 -17.23
C ILE A 365 1.60 -34.35 -16.59
N ASN A 366 2.39 -33.84 -15.66
CA ASN A 366 3.33 -34.63 -14.87
C ASN A 366 2.73 -34.93 -13.48
N GLY A 367 2.71 -36.20 -13.11
CA GLY A 367 2.11 -36.69 -11.86
C GLY A 367 2.77 -36.15 -10.58
N SER A 368 4.05 -35.80 -10.63
CA SER A 368 4.83 -35.39 -9.45
C SER A 368 4.38 -34.05 -8.86
N GLY A 369 3.78 -33.19 -9.68
CA GLY A 369 3.23 -31.91 -9.23
C GLY A 369 1.74 -31.93 -8.94
N ILE A 370 1.06 -33.07 -9.06
CA ILE A 370 -0.36 -33.19 -8.75
C ILE A 370 -0.53 -33.32 -7.23
N SER A 371 -1.49 -32.59 -6.67
CA SER A 371 -1.90 -32.75 -5.28
C SER A 371 -3.42 -32.76 -5.15
N VAL A 372 -3.92 -33.49 -4.15
CA VAL A 372 -5.34 -33.59 -3.83
C VAL A 372 -5.51 -33.40 -2.33
N SER A 373 -6.41 -32.51 -1.94
CA SER A 373 -6.81 -32.32 -0.54
C SER A 373 -8.33 -32.29 -0.42
N GLY A 374 -8.83 -32.72 0.73
CA GLY A 374 -10.26 -32.74 1.03
C GLY A 374 -10.54 -32.12 2.39
N SER A 375 -11.60 -31.32 2.47
CA SER A 375 -11.98 -30.60 3.69
C SER A 375 -13.48 -30.36 3.75
N GLY A 376 -14.16 -30.99 4.72
CA GLY A 376 -15.61 -30.94 4.84
C GLY A 376 -16.30 -31.41 3.56
N SER A 377 -16.97 -30.50 2.87
CA SER A 377 -17.66 -30.75 1.60
C SER A 377 -16.79 -30.55 0.36
N TYR A 378 -15.52 -30.15 0.49
CA TYR A 378 -14.69 -29.67 -0.62
C TYR A 378 -13.56 -30.61 -0.97
N LEU A 379 -13.40 -30.87 -2.27
CA LEU A 379 -12.21 -31.48 -2.84
C LEU A 379 -11.45 -30.44 -3.65
N THR A 380 -10.16 -30.28 -3.37
CA THR A 380 -9.25 -29.44 -4.13
C THR A 380 -8.26 -30.33 -4.88
N LEU A 381 -8.25 -30.24 -6.20
CA LEU A 381 -7.36 -30.95 -7.11
C LEU A 381 -6.42 -29.92 -7.77
N THR A 382 -5.12 -30.01 -7.50
CA THR A 382 -4.11 -29.17 -8.17
C THR A 382 -3.39 -29.97 -9.24
N VAL A 383 -3.39 -29.47 -10.48
CA VAL A 383 -2.80 -30.14 -11.65
C VAL A 383 -1.85 -29.20 -12.39
N PRO A 384 -0.56 -29.54 -12.55
CA PRO A 384 0.36 -28.83 -13.43
C PRO A 384 0.05 -29.20 -14.89
N ILE A 385 -0.46 -28.24 -15.65
CA ILE A 385 -0.81 -28.42 -17.06
C ILE A 385 0.19 -27.64 -17.90
N THR A 386 0.85 -28.33 -18.83
CA THR A 386 1.67 -27.72 -19.87
C THR A 386 0.94 -27.83 -21.20
N PHE A 387 0.72 -26.70 -21.87
CA PHE A 387 0.00 -26.61 -23.14
C PHE A 387 0.96 -26.68 -24.32
N SER A 388 0.52 -27.37 -25.37
CA SER A 388 1.20 -27.41 -26.67
C SER A 388 1.04 -26.07 -27.40
N SER A 389 2.04 -25.67 -28.19
CA SER A 389 1.94 -24.49 -29.08
C SER A 389 0.85 -24.66 -30.15
N LEU A 390 0.49 -25.90 -30.50
CA LEU A 390 -0.66 -26.21 -31.37
C LEU A 390 -2.01 -25.90 -30.69
N PHE A 391 -2.00 -25.49 -29.44
CA PHE A 391 -3.16 -25.13 -28.64
C PHE A 391 -3.22 -23.64 -28.29
N ALA A 392 -2.47 -22.79 -29.01
CA ALA A 392 -2.41 -21.34 -28.80
C ALA A 392 -3.75 -20.60 -28.95
N GLY A 393 -3.87 -19.49 -28.24
CA GLY A 393 -5.04 -18.62 -28.21
C GLY A 393 -5.86 -18.74 -26.92
N THR A 394 -7.02 -18.08 -26.91
CA THR A 394 -7.92 -18.08 -25.75
C THR A 394 -8.54 -19.45 -25.55
N ARG A 395 -8.44 -19.98 -24.33
CA ARG A 395 -9.05 -21.23 -23.88
C ARG A 395 -9.92 -20.98 -22.67
N TYR A 396 -11.03 -21.68 -22.61
CA TYR A 396 -11.98 -21.68 -21.52
C TYR A 396 -11.82 -22.95 -20.71
N ILE A 397 -11.98 -22.82 -19.39
CA ILE A 397 -11.91 -23.91 -18.43
C ILE A 397 -13.33 -24.25 -18.03
N TYR A 398 -13.73 -25.49 -18.26
CA TYR A 398 -15.02 -26.03 -17.83
C TYR A 398 -14.81 -27.15 -16.83
N THR A 399 -15.65 -27.20 -15.81
CA THR A 399 -15.51 -28.20 -14.74
C THR A 399 -16.85 -28.86 -14.42
N SER A 400 -16.80 -30.09 -13.93
CA SER A 400 -17.96 -30.88 -13.51
C SER A 400 -17.56 -31.86 -12.41
N ALA A 401 -18.51 -32.22 -11.54
CA ALA A 401 -18.32 -33.22 -10.49
C ALA A 401 -19.38 -34.32 -10.59
N THR A 402 -19.02 -35.50 -10.08
CA THR A 402 -19.89 -36.67 -9.94
C THR A 402 -19.76 -37.20 -8.53
N ASP A 403 -20.88 -37.58 -7.92
CA ASP A 403 -20.94 -38.20 -6.60
C ASP A 403 -21.36 -39.68 -6.68
N ASN A 404 -21.60 -40.29 -5.53
CA ASN A 404 -22.14 -41.66 -5.44
C ASN A 404 -23.55 -41.82 -6.05
N GLY A 405 -24.26 -40.73 -6.36
CA GLY A 405 -25.52 -40.72 -7.12
C GLY A 405 -25.32 -40.92 -8.63
N GLY A 406 -24.07 -40.91 -9.11
CA GLY A 406 -23.65 -41.46 -10.40
C GLY A 406 -23.90 -40.59 -11.62
N THR A 407 -24.65 -39.48 -11.51
CA THR A 407 -24.86 -38.55 -12.64
C THR A 407 -23.93 -37.34 -12.51
N PRO A 408 -23.00 -37.10 -13.45
CA PRO A 408 -22.17 -35.91 -13.45
C PRO A 408 -23.02 -34.64 -13.58
N THR A 409 -22.61 -33.57 -12.89
CA THR A 409 -23.18 -32.24 -13.11
C THR A 409 -22.92 -31.76 -14.54
N SER A 410 -23.73 -30.83 -15.04
CA SER A 410 -23.42 -30.14 -16.29
C SER A 410 -22.08 -29.39 -16.17
N PHE A 411 -21.29 -29.38 -17.24
CA PHE A 411 -20.08 -28.55 -17.29
C PHE A 411 -20.41 -27.07 -17.10
N VAL A 412 -19.70 -26.41 -16.19
CA VAL A 412 -19.81 -24.97 -15.93
C VAL A 412 -18.54 -24.25 -16.35
N HIS A 413 -18.66 -23.05 -16.90
CA HIS A 413 -17.51 -22.21 -17.24
C HIS A 413 -16.88 -21.64 -15.96
N SER A 414 -15.63 -21.99 -15.71
CA SER A 414 -14.92 -21.66 -14.46
C SER A 414 -13.76 -20.68 -14.63
N GLY A 415 -13.20 -20.52 -15.84
CA GLY A 415 -12.08 -19.63 -16.07
C GLY A 415 -11.64 -19.52 -17.53
N THR A 416 -10.71 -18.61 -17.81
CA THR A 416 -10.21 -18.31 -19.17
C THR A 416 -8.69 -18.15 -19.17
N TRP A 417 -7.96 -18.91 -19.97
CA TRP A 417 -6.50 -18.89 -20.05
C TRP A 417 -6.02 -18.60 -21.47
N ILE A 418 -5.00 -17.76 -21.62
CA ILE A 418 -4.38 -17.45 -22.91
C ILE A 418 -3.11 -18.31 -23.07
N VAL A 419 -3.16 -19.26 -24.00
CA VAL A 419 -1.99 -20.05 -24.37
C VAL A 419 -1.19 -19.25 -25.41
N PRO A 420 0.12 -18.95 -25.17
CA PRO A 420 0.95 -18.20 -26.11
C PRO A 420 1.15 -18.85 -27.46
#